data_AF-A0A9P1EPE8-F1
#
_entry.id   AF-A0A9P1EPE8-F1
#
_cell.length_a   1.000
_cell.length_b   1.000
_cell.length_c   1.000
_cell.angle_alpha   90.00
_cell.angle_beta   90.00
_cell.angle_gamma   90.00
#
_symmetry.space_group_name_H-M   'P 1'
#
loop_
_entity.id
_entity.type
_entity.pdbx_description
1 polymer ?
#
loop_
_entity_poly.entity_id
_entity_poly.type
_entity_poly.pdbx_seq_one_letter_code
_entity_poly.pdbx_strand_id
1 'polypeptide(L)'
;MNVGTLKINGRDARILIDTGAQRSFVSEAFASGFNGPLVPMTQTILVSTPLGDDIKRDSHYPSCEVEVEGQTLTCDFVPLSMIEFDAILGMDWLEKHHARVDCYTKVLELESGEGLTLRFEEDRGKSNSCIISAVRARNMMRKGCHAYLAYVVDKNKEEVDINDVRIVCKYPNVFPKDLPRLPPDREIEFVIEVEPDTKPISIPPCRMAPAELNELKTQLQELLDNGFIRPSHSPW
;
A
#
# COMPACT_ATOMS: atom_id res chain seq x y z
N MET A 1 -8.72 1.13 -16.34
CA MET A 1 -9.05 2.35 -15.59
C MET A 1 -9.67 1.87 -14.32
N ASN A 2 -9.01 2.06 -13.19
CA ASN A 2 -9.60 1.66 -11.91
C ASN A 2 -9.75 2.86 -10.99
N VAL A 3 -9.10 3.99 -11.27
CA VAL A 3 -9.11 5.16 -10.39
C VAL A 3 -9.23 6.43 -11.22
N GLY A 4 -9.96 7.42 -10.72
CA GLY A 4 -9.93 8.78 -11.24
C GLY A 4 -10.67 9.75 -10.32
N THR A 5 -10.98 10.96 -10.79
CA THR A 5 -11.66 11.98 -9.99
C THR A 5 -12.98 12.38 -10.65
N LEU A 6 -14.08 12.32 -9.90
CA LEU A 6 -15.38 12.85 -10.29
C LEU A 6 -15.93 13.75 -9.20
N LYS A 7 -16.93 14.56 -9.51
CA LYS A 7 -17.68 15.28 -8.47
C LYS A 7 -18.83 14.42 -7.97
N ILE A 8 -18.93 14.31 -6.65
CA ILE A 8 -20.05 13.70 -5.95
C ILE A 8 -20.69 14.77 -5.05
N ASN A 9 -21.98 15.06 -5.26
CA ASN A 9 -22.69 16.15 -4.58
C ASN A 9 -21.93 17.49 -4.64
N GLY A 10 -21.33 17.79 -5.79
CA GLY A 10 -20.56 19.01 -6.04
C GLY A 10 -19.14 19.04 -5.45
N ARG A 11 -18.65 17.95 -4.84
CA ARG A 11 -17.32 17.85 -4.23
C ARG A 11 -16.44 16.88 -5.02
N ASP A 12 -15.19 17.26 -5.26
CA ASP A 12 -14.22 16.38 -5.92
C ASP A 12 -13.96 15.13 -5.05
N ALA A 13 -14.09 13.96 -5.66
CA ALA A 13 -13.98 12.66 -5.03
C ALA A 13 -13.03 11.77 -5.84
N ARG A 14 -12.07 11.15 -5.16
CA ARG A 14 -11.28 10.06 -5.75
C ARG A 14 -12.13 8.81 -5.82
N ILE A 15 -12.42 8.37 -7.03
CA ILE A 15 -13.31 7.24 -7.29
C ILE A 15 -12.54 6.00 -7.72
N LEU A 16 -13.03 4.85 -7.26
CA LEU A 16 -12.65 3.53 -7.77
C LEU A 16 -13.79 2.98 -8.63
N ILE A 17 -13.49 2.55 -9.85
CA ILE A 17 -14.44 1.76 -10.67
C ILE A 17 -14.18 0.29 -10.37
N ASP A 18 -15.15 -0.40 -9.76
CA ASP A 18 -14.96 -1.77 -9.28
C ASP A 18 -16.09 -2.70 -9.76
N THR A 19 -15.82 -3.46 -10.82
CA THR A 19 -16.73 -4.49 -11.31
C THR A 19 -16.84 -5.71 -10.37
N GLY A 20 -15.97 -5.81 -9.36
CA GLY A 20 -16.05 -6.81 -8.30
C GLY A 20 -16.97 -6.40 -7.15
N ALA A 21 -17.34 -5.13 -7.05
CA ALA A 21 -18.26 -4.62 -6.03
C ALA A 21 -19.72 -4.70 -6.54
N GLN A 22 -20.59 -5.41 -5.82
CA GLN A 22 -22.02 -5.47 -6.18
C GLN A 22 -22.78 -4.16 -5.91
N ARG A 23 -22.28 -3.37 -4.96
CA ARG A 23 -22.89 -2.12 -4.52
C ARG A 23 -21.88 -0.99 -4.62
N SER A 24 -22.38 0.22 -4.73
CA SER A 24 -21.56 1.42 -4.68
C SER A 24 -21.36 1.88 -3.25
N PHE A 25 -20.13 2.28 -2.91
CA PHE A 25 -19.72 2.65 -1.56
C PHE A 25 -19.17 4.06 -1.49
N VAL A 26 -19.29 4.71 -0.33
CA VAL A 26 -18.68 6.01 -0.06
C VAL A 26 -17.92 5.94 1.26
N SER A 27 -16.78 6.64 1.34
CA SER A 27 -16.04 6.73 2.59
C SER A 27 -16.85 7.51 3.62
N GLU A 28 -16.92 7.01 4.85
CA GLU A 28 -17.59 7.73 5.96
C GLU A 28 -17.01 9.13 6.17
N ALA A 29 -15.69 9.29 5.97
CA ALA A 29 -15.00 10.57 6.07
C ALA A 29 -15.46 11.55 4.98
N PHE A 30 -15.61 11.10 3.73
CA PHE A 30 -16.08 11.93 2.62
C PHE A 30 -17.57 12.26 2.76
N ALA A 31 -18.39 11.27 3.12
CA ALA A 31 -19.83 11.39 3.32
C ALA A 31 -20.22 12.31 4.48
N SER A 32 -19.31 12.58 5.42
CA SER A 32 -19.55 13.53 6.53
C SER A 32 -19.92 14.94 6.06
N GLY A 33 -19.54 15.32 4.84
CA GLY A 33 -19.96 16.58 4.21
C GLY A 33 -21.10 16.45 3.20
N PHE A 34 -21.88 15.36 3.23
CA PHE A 34 -23.12 15.27 2.45
C PHE A 34 -24.24 16.01 3.18
N ASN A 35 -25.06 16.76 2.43
CA ASN A 35 -26.23 17.46 2.96
C ASN A 35 -27.50 16.59 3.00
N GLY A 36 -27.42 15.33 2.57
CA GLY A 36 -28.56 14.40 2.49
C GLY A 36 -28.62 13.43 3.69
N PRO A 37 -29.82 12.97 4.08
CA PRO A 37 -29.97 12.03 5.18
C PRO A 37 -29.47 10.64 4.79
N LEU A 38 -28.89 9.93 5.76
CA LEU A 38 -28.65 8.50 5.66
C LEU A 38 -29.99 7.77 5.89
N VAL A 39 -30.42 6.95 4.93
CA VAL A 39 -31.74 6.32 4.91
C VAL A 39 -31.61 4.80 5.12
N PRO A 40 -32.48 4.17 5.94
CA PRO A 40 -32.52 2.71 6.08
C PRO A 40 -32.71 1.99 4.73
N MET A 41 -31.97 0.92 4.52
CA MET A 41 -32.13 0.01 3.40
C MET A 41 -33.22 -1.02 3.69
N THR A 42 -33.90 -1.51 2.65
CA THR A 42 -34.87 -2.60 2.79
C THR A 42 -34.22 -3.93 3.22
N GLN A 43 -32.94 -4.09 2.91
CA GLN A 43 -32.15 -5.28 3.24
C GLN A 43 -30.81 -4.85 3.85
N THR A 44 -30.45 -5.43 4.99
CA THR A 44 -29.09 -5.34 5.53
C THR A 44 -28.15 -6.16 4.66
N ILE A 45 -27.06 -5.55 4.22
CA ILE A 45 -26.01 -6.21 3.47
C ILE A 45 -24.82 -6.53 4.38
N LEU A 46 -24.11 -7.61 4.07
CA LEU A 46 -22.84 -7.96 4.68
C LEU A 46 -21.74 -7.62 3.68
N VAL A 47 -20.84 -6.73 4.06
CA VAL A 47 -19.73 -6.28 3.23
C VAL A 47 -18.47 -6.97 3.69
N SER A 48 -18.01 -7.94 2.92
CA SER A 48 -16.72 -8.60 3.17
C SER A 48 -15.59 -7.69 2.72
N THR A 49 -14.77 -7.26 3.68
CA THR A 49 -13.60 -6.43 3.39
C THR A 49 -12.42 -7.30 2.95
N PRO A 50 -11.45 -6.75 2.17
CA PRO A 50 -10.23 -7.47 1.81
C PRO A 50 -9.38 -7.95 3.01
N LEU A 51 -9.64 -7.40 4.20
CA LEU A 51 -8.99 -7.76 5.46
C LEU A 51 -9.62 -9.00 6.14
N GLY A 52 -10.69 -9.55 5.56
CA GLY A 52 -11.37 -10.76 6.05
C GLY A 52 -12.48 -10.51 7.07
N ASP A 53 -12.73 -9.25 7.43
CA ASP A 53 -13.84 -8.87 8.31
C ASP A 53 -15.12 -8.58 7.52
N ASP A 54 -16.24 -9.04 8.05
CA ASP A 54 -17.57 -8.81 7.51
C ASP A 54 -18.28 -7.67 8.25
N ILE A 55 -18.59 -6.60 7.53
CA ILE A 55 -19.22 -5.40 8.09
C ILE A 55 -20.70 -5.38 7.69
N LYS A 56 -21.61 -5.33 8.67
CA LYS A 56 -23.04 -5.16 8.41
C LYS A 56 -23.36 -3.71 8.07
N ARG A 57 -24.12 -3.49 7.01
CA ARG A 57 -24.64 -2.17 6.61
C ARG A 57 -26.13 -2.28 6.32
N ASP A 58 -26.91 -1.38 6.90
CA ASP A 58 -28.37 -1.36 6.85
C ASP A 58 -28.93 -0.02 6.38
N SER A 59 -28.07 0.86 5.88
CA SER A 59 -28.40 2.23 5.52
C SER A 59 -27.51 2.75 4.40
N HIS A 60 -28.00 3.73 3.65
CA HIS A 60 -27.34 4.29 2.47
C HIS A 60 -27.72 5.75 2.26
N TYR A 61 -26.92 6.47 1.48
CA TYR A 61 -27.25 7.79 0.95
C TYR A 61 -27.91 7.63 -0.42
N PRO A 62 -29.22 7.87 -0.53
CA PRO A 62 -29.93 7.71 -1.80
C PRO A 62 -29.65 8.87 -2.75
N SER A 63 -29.67 8.59 -4.05
CA SER A 63 -29.72 9.60 -5.13
C SER A 63 -28.62 10.66 -5.05
N CYS A 64 -27.40 10.28 -4.65
CA CYS A 64 -26.25 11.17 -4.71
C CYS A 64 -25.93 11.52 -6.17
N GLU A 65 -25.59 12.77 -6.40
CA GLU A 65 -25.29 13.32 -7.72
C GLU A 65 -23.83 13.04 -8.09
N VAL A 66 -23.61 12.29 -9.16
CA VAL A 66 -22.29 12.00 -9.74
C VAL A 66 -22.18 12.72 -11.08
N GLU A 67 -21.30 13.71 -11.15
CA GLU A 67 -21.13 14.53 -12.36
C GLU A 67 -20.09 13.90 -13.29
N VAL A 68 -20.48 13.59 -14.53
CA VAL A 68 -19.60 13.06 -15.60
C VAL A 68 -19.82 13.90 -16.85
N GLU A 69 -18.76 14.54 -17.38
CA GLU A 69 -18.83 15.38 -18.60
C GLU A 69 -19.95 16.45 -18.54
N GLY A 70 -20.16 17.05 -17.36
CA GLY A 70 -21.19 18.07 -17.13
C GLY A 70 -22.63 17.53 -17.04
N GLN A 71 -22.80 16.21 -17.07
CA GLN A 71 -24.09 15.54 -16.86
C GLN A 71 -24.14 14.91 -15.48
N THR A 72 -25.31 14.98 -14.84
CA THR A 72 -25.51 14.45 -13.48
C THR A 72 -26.20 13.10 -13.54
N LEU A 73 -25.50 12.06 -13.11
CA LEU A 73 -26.04 10.71 -12.91
C LEU A 73 -26.30 10.45 -11.42
N THR A 74 -27.29 9.62 -11.10
CA THR A 74 -27.64 9.30 -9.71
C THR A 74 -27.06 7.97 -9.23
N CYS A 75 -26.47 7.98 -8.04
CA CYS A 75 -25.93 6.80 -7.36
C CYS A 75 -26.42 6.71 -5.92
N ASP A 76 -26.75 5.50 -5.49
CA ASP A 76 -27.03 5.19 -4.09
C ASP A 76 -25.74 4.68 -3.46
N PHE A 77 -25.25 5.34 -2.40
CA PHE A 77 -23.97 4.97 -1.77
C PHE A 77 -24.16 4.38 -0.38
N VAL A 78 -23.59 3.20 -0.15
CA VAL A 78 -23.48 2.62 1.19
C VAL A 78 -22.23 3.17 1.88
N PRO A 79 -22.32 3.74 3.09
CA PRO A 79 -21.13 4.20 3.80
C PRO A 79 -20.23 3.01 4.17
N LEU A 80 -18.92 3.17 4.01
CA LEU A 80 -17.90 2.20 4.37
C LEU A 80 -16.66 2.91 4.91
N SER A 81 -15.96 2.30 5.88
CA SER A 81 -14.67 2.81 6.33
C SER A 81 -13.59 2.44 5.31
N MET A 82 -13.04 3.43 4.62
CA MET A 82 -12.05 3.26 3.55
C MET A 82 -11.08 4.45 3.55
N ILE A 83 -9.81 4.18 3.21
CA ILE A 83 -8.70 5.12 3.36
C ILE A 83 -8.26 5.70 2.01
N GLU A 84 -8.20 4.87 0.97
CA GLU A 84 -7.56 5.25 -0.30
C GLU A 84 -8.48 6.01 -1.26
N PHE A 85 -9.78 5.72 -1.23
CA PHE A 85 -10.76 6.31 -2.14
C PHE A 85 -11.85 7.03 -1.35
N ASP A 86 -12.51 7.98 -2.00
CA ASP A 86 -13.67 8.69 -1.45
C ASP A 86 -14.97 7.98 -1.81
N ALA A 87 -15.01 7.30 -2.97
CA ALA A 87 -16.13 6.44 -3.35
C ALA A 87 -15.70 5.27 -4.25
N ILE A 88 -16.52 4.22 -4.27
CA ILE A 88 -16.44 3.07 -5.17
C ILE A 88 -17.73 3.03 -5.97
N LEU A 89 -17.64 3.04 -7.29
CA LEU A 89 -18.77 2.81 -8.19
C LEU A 89 -18.79 1.33 -8.57
N GLY A 90 -19.79 0.63 -8.02
CA GLY A 90 -20.00 -0.80 -8.18
C GLY A 90 -21.00 -1.14 -9.29
N MET A 91 -21.28 -2.44 -9.43
CA MET A 91 -22.15 -2.99 -10.46
C MET A 91 -23.57 -2.42 -10.43
N ASP A 92 -24.12 -2.08 -9.27
CA ASP A 92 -25.45 -1.45 -9.17
C ASP A 92 -25.56 -0.12 -9.93
N TRP A 93 -24.50 0.68 -9.93
CA TRP A 93 -24.45 1.92 -10.69
C TRP A 93 -23.98 1.69 -12.13
N LEU A 94 -22.97 0.83 -12.33
CA LEU A 94 -22.42 0.54 -13.66
C LEU A 94 -23.46 -0.10 -14.59
N GLU A 95 -24.25 -1.06 -14.11
CA GLU A 95 -25.32 -1.69 -14.90
C GLU A 95 -26.44 -0.72 -15.21
N LYS A 96 -26.83 0.12 -14.23
CA LYS A 96 -27.88 1.13 -14.37
C LYS A 96 -27.60 2.10 -15.52
N HIS A 97 -26.33 2.42 -15.77
CA HIS A 97 -25.90 3.35 -16.82
C HIS A 97 -25.19 2.65 -17.99
N HIS A 98 -25.44 1.34 -18.17
CA HIS A 98 -24.90 0.52 -19.26
C HIS A 98 -23.39 0.70 -19.50
N ALA A 99 -22.62 0.73 -18.41
CA ALA A 99 -21.21 1.03 -18.43
C ALA A 99 -20.40 0.06 -19.31
N ARG A 100 -19.48 0.61 -20.11
CA ARG A 100 -18.44 -0.12 -20.83
C ARG A 100 -17.08 0.34 -20.37
N VAL A 101 -16.35 -0.57 -19.72
CA VAL A 101 -15.00 -0.31 -19.21
C VAL A 101 -13.98 -0.82 -20.22
N ASP A 102 -13.26 0.09 -20.87
CA ASP A 102 -12.09 -0.24 -21.65
C ASP A 102 -10.83 -0.12 -20.77
N CYS A 103 -10.32 -1.27 -20.34
CA CYS A 103 -9.13 -1.35 -19.51
C CYS A 103 -7.85 -0.92 -20.24
N TYR A 104 -7.79 -1.08 -21.57
CA TYR A 104 -6.61 -0.75 -22.38
C TYR A 104 -6.50 0.74 -22.62
N THR A 105 -7.56 1.37 -23.13
CA THR A 105 -7.60 2.82 -23.35
C THR A 105 -7.81 3.60 -22.06
N LYS A 106 -8.23 2.91 -20.99
CA LYS A 106 -8.59 3.50 -19.70
C LYS A 106 -9.73 4.50 -19.83
N VAL A 107 -10.80 4.09 -20.51
CA VAL A 107 -12.02 4.87 -20.70
C VAL A 107 -13.20 4.11 -20.10
N LEU A 108 -14.06 4.82 -19.39
CA LEU A 108 -15.38 4.35 -18.99
C LEU A 108 -16.41 5.08 -19.85
N GLU A 109 -17.12 4.33 -20.69
CA GLU A 109 -18.26 4.84 -21.44
C GLU A 109 -19.54 4.50 -20.68
N LEU A 110 -20.46 5.46 -20.58
CA LEU A 110 -21.75 5.32 -19.93
C LEU A 110 -22.84 5.75 -20.92
N GLU A 111 -23.99 5.09 -20.91
CA GLU A 111 -25.16 5.56 -21.65
C GLU A 111 -26.05 6.35 -20.68
N SER A 112 -26.27 7.62 -20.98
CA SER A 112 -27.31 8.41 -20.34
C SER A 112 -28.68 7.95 -20.81
N GLY A 113 -29.72 8.13 -19.99
CA GLY A 113 -31.12 7.84 -20.34
C GLY A 113 -31.64 8.60 -21.57
N GLU A 114 -30.90 9.60 -22.06
CA GLU A 114 -31.18 10.35 -23.29
C GLU A 114 -30.47 9.78 -24.54
N GLY A 115 -29.76 8.64 -24.43
CA GLY A 115 -28.98 8.05 -25.52
C GLY A 115 -27.62 8.74 -25.77
N LEU A 116 -27.20 9.64 -24.87
CA LEU A 116 -25.88 10.26 -24.91
C LEU A 116 -24.83 9.30 -24.33
N THR A 117 -23.74 9.09 -25.05
CA THR A 117 -22.57 8.37 -24.53
C THR A 117 -21.68 9.34 -23.77
N LEU A 118 -21.64 9.22 -22.44
CA LEU A 118 -20.72 9.96 -21.58
C LEU A 118 -19.40 9.20 -21.50
N ARG A 119 -18.30 9.94 -21.48
CA ARG A 119 -16.96 9.36 -21.40
C ARG A 119 -16.24 9.92 -20.21
N PHE A 120 -15.89 9.03 -19.29
CA PHE A 120 -14.94 9.33 -18.25
C PHE A 120 -13.58 8.77 -18.68
N GLU A 121 -12.57 9.63 -18.76
CA GLU A 121 -11.18 9.22 -18.94
C GLU A 121 -10.43 9.47 -17.62
N GLU A 122 -9.45 8.61 -17.30
CA GLU A 122 -8.56 8.89 -16.18
C GLU A 122 -7.95 10.24 -16.49
N ASP A 123 -8.13 11.23 -15.60
CA ASP A 123 -7.39 12.48 -15.69
C ASP A 123 -5.92 12.10 -15.53
N ARG A 124 -5.29 11.74 -16.65
CA ARG A 124 -3.88 11.95 -16.86
C ARG A 124 -3.78 13.44 -16.77
N GLY A 125 -3.72 13.95 -15.54
CA GLY A 125 -3.45 15.34 -15.34
C GLY A 125 -2.35 15.70 -16.33
N LYS A 126 -2.38 16.90 -16.86
CA LYS A 126 -1.16 17.52 -17.36
C LYS A 126 -0.18 17.70 -16.19
N SER A 127 0.04 16.66 -15.40
CA SER A 127 1.15 16.43 -14.54
C SER A 127 2.28 16.11 -15.52
N ASN A 128 3.10 17.13 -15.77
CA ASN A 128 4.40 16.97 -16.42
C ASN A 128 5.34 15.99 -15.65
N SER A 129 4.85 15.31 -14.61
CA SER A 129 5.56 14.25 -13.91
C SER A 129 5.42 12.93 -14.68
N CYS A 130 6.20 12.81 -15.75
CA CYS A 130 6.52 11.50 -16.31
C CYS A 130 7.36 10.74 -15.27
N ILE A 131 6.77 9.73 -14.62
CA ILE A 131 7.54 8.76 -13.85
C ILE A 131 8.33 7.93 -14.85
N ILE A 132 9.65 8.02 -14.78
CA ILE A 132 10.57 7.26 -15.60
C ILE A 132 11.30 6.22 -14.75
N SER A 133 11.68 5.10 -15.36
CA SER A 133 12.51 4.11 -14.67
C SER A 133 13.88 4.69 -14.33
N ALA A 134 14.51 4.16 -13.27
CA ALA A 134 15.88 4.55 -12.88
C ALA A 134 16.89 4.36 -14.03
N VAL A 135 16.67 3.39 -14.92
CA VAL A 135 17.50 3.16 -16.11
C VAL A 135 17.34 4.31 -17.11
N ARG A 136 16.09 4.74 -17.36
CA ARG A 136 15.80 5.84 -18.28
C ARG A 136 16.31 7.17 -17.72
N ALA A 137 16.13 7.42 -16.43
CA ALA A 137 16.72 8.58 -15.74
C ALA A 137 18.25 8.61 -15.89
N ARG A 138 18.92 7.47 -15.69
CA ARG A 138 20.38 7.34 -15.86
C ARG A 138 20.83 7.63 -17.29
N ASN A 139 20.11 7.12 -18.28
CA ASN A 139 20.40 7.38 -19.69
C ASN A 139 20.22 8.86 -20.06
N MET A 140 19.23 9.55 -19.47
CA MET A 140 19.03 10.98 -19.68
C MET A 140 20.13 11.82 -19.03
N MET A 141 20.55 11.48 -17.81
CA MET A 141 21.70 12.13 -17.15
C MET A 141 22.99 11.98 -17.97
N ARG A 142 23.23 10.79 -18.54
CA ARG A 142 24.38 10.56 -19.45
C ARG A 142 24.34 11.40 -20.73
N LYS A 143 23.15 11.81 -21.17
CA LYS A 143 22.95 12.68 -22.35
C LYS A 143 23.04 14.18 -22.00
N GLY A 144 23.40 14.53 -20.77
CA GLY A 144 23.57 15.92 -20.33
C GLY A 144 22.32 16.57 -19.78
N CYS A 145 21.25 15.82 -19.48
CA CYS A 145 20.10 16.38 -18.77
C CYS A 145 20.45 16.69 -17.32
N HIS A 146 20.05 17.87 -16.83
CA HIS A 146 20.14 18.22 -15.42
C HIS A 146 19.17 17.37 -14.59
N ALA A 147 19.66 16.84 -13.47
CA ALA A 147 18.87 16.09 -12.50
C ALA A 147 18.95 16.79 -11.15
N TYR A 148 17.81 16.85 -10.46
CA TYR A 148 17.69 17.43 -9.14
C TYR A 148 17.14 16.36 -8.20
N LEU A 149 17.79 16.19 -7.04
CA LEU A 149 17.29 15.33 -5.98
C LEU A 149 16.50 16.21 -4.99
N ALA A 150 15.19 15.98 -4.91
CA ALA A 150 14.37 16.52 -3.85
C ALA A 150 14.08 15.39 -2.86
N TYR A 151 14.29 15.67 -1.58
CA TYR A 151 13.91 14.78 -0.49
C TYR A 151 13.10 15.59 0.51
N VAL A 152 12.10 14.96 1.12
CA VAL A 152 11.28 15.59 2.13
C VAL A 152 11.90 15.29 3.48
N VAL A 153 12.26 16.35 4.21
CA VAL A 153 12.65 16.25 5.61
C VAL A 153 11.46 16.70 6.43
N ASP A 154 10.82 15.76 7.09
CA ASP A 154 9.84 16.09 8.12
C ASP A 154 10.57 16.67 9.32
N LYS A 155 10.45 17.98 9.53
CA LYS A 155 11.09 18.69 10.65
C LYS A 155 10.31 18.55 11.96
N ASN A 156 9.11 17.97 11.92
CA ASN A 156 8.22 17.82 13.07
C ASN A 156 8.17 16.37 13.56
N LYS A 157 8.90 15.45 12.93
CA LYS A 157 9.17 14.15 13.53
C LYS A 157 10.13 14.38 14.69
N GLU A 158 9.61 14.36 15.90
CA GLU A 158 10.34 13.75 17.01
C GLU A 158 10.87 12.41 16.47
N GLU A 159 12.16 12.13 16.67
CA GLU A 159 12.70 10.81 16.34
C GLU A 159 11.76 9.79 16.97
N VAL A 160 11.08 9.01 16.12
CA VAL A 160 10.13 8.01 16.60
C VAL A 160 10.94 7.10 17.49
N ASP A 161 10.67 7.15 18.79
CA ASP A 161 11.36 6.30 19.73
C ASP A 161 11.02 4.87 19.32
N ILE A 162 11.98 3.95 19.37
CA ILE A 162 11.70 2.53 19.16
C ILE A 162 10.60 2.06 20.14
N ASN A 163 10.46 2.74 21.28
CA ASN A 163 9.39 2.58 22.26
C ASN A 163 7.99 3.02 21.77
N ASP A 164 7.85 3.69 20.64
CA ASP A 164 6.55 4.05 20.02
C ASP A 164 6.03 2.95 19.08
N VAL A 165 6.89 2.00 18.72
CA VAL A 165 6.52 0.87 17.87
C VAL A 165 5.75 -0.15 18.72
N ARG A 166 4.43 -0.25 18.53
CA ARG A 166 3.52 -1.13 19.30
C ARG A 166 4.05 -2.55 19.56
N ILE A 167 4.75 -3.16 18.59
CA ILE A 167 5.29 -4.51 18.75
C ILE A 167 6.49 -4.56 19.72
N VAL A 168 7.33 -3.52 19.74
CA VAL A 168 8.49 -3.40 20.63
C VAL A 168 8.02 -3.21 22.07
N CYS A 169 7.02 -2.35 22.31
CA CYS A 169 6.44 -2.15 23.65
C CYS A 169 5.84 -3.44 24.21
N LYS A 170 5.34 -4.33 23.34
CA LYS A 170 4.74 -5.61 23.73
C LYS A 170 5.80 -6.64 24.15
N TYR A 171 7.03 -6.51 23.67
CA TYR A 171 8.12 -7.46 23.90
C TYR A 171 9.44 -6.75 24.29
N PRO A 172 9.47 -5.95 25.37
CA PRO A 172 10.66 -5.18 25.76
C PRO A 172 11.85 -6.07 26.12
N ASN A 173 11.58 -7.31 26.53
CA ASN A 173 12.58 -8.33 26.83
C ASN A 173 13.23 -8.96 25.57
N VAL A 174 12.60 -8.82 24.40
CA VAL A 174 13.11 -9.34 23.11
C VAL A 174 13.98 -8.31 22.40
N PHE A 175 13.75 -7.01 22.66
CA PHE A 175 14.49 -5.90 22.07
C PHE A 175 15.24 -5.07 23.12
N PRO A 176 16.13 -5.68 23.94
CA PRO A 176 16.95 -4.92 24.88
C PRO A 176 17.98 -4.09 24.11
N LYS A 177 18.42 -2.97 24.71
CA LYS A 177 19.45 -2.08 24.12
C LYS A 177 20.76 -2.83 23.86
N ASP A 178 21.11 -3.74 24.76
CA ASP A 178 22.27 -4.62 24.67
C ASP A 178 21.82 -6.07 24.85
N LEU A 179 22.42 -7.01 24.10
CA LEU A 179 22.12 -8.44 24.24
C LEU A 179 22.60 -8.92 25.62
N PRO A 180 21.73 -9.50 26.48
CA PRO A 180 22.06 -9.75 27.87
C PRO A 180 23.10 -10.87 28.02
N ARG A 181 22.90 -12.02 27.34
CA ARG A 181 23.81 -13.18 27.23
C ARG A 181 23.40 -14.05 26.04
N LEU A 182 24.25 -15.00 25.66
CA LEU A 182 23.84 -16.11 24.80
C LEU A 182 22.65 -16.86 25.44
N PRO A 183 21.77 -17.46 24.62
CA PRO A 183 20.74 -18.36 25.13
C PRO A 183 21.38 -19.45 26.02
N PRO A 184 20.69 -19.92 27.06
CA PRO A 184 21.17 -21.04 27.86
C PRO A 184 21.36 -22.29 26.98
N ASP A 185 22.30 -23.14 27.38
CA ASP A 185 22.53 -24.43 26.72
C ASP A 185 21.22 -25.21 26.65
N ARG A 186 20.91 -25.70 25.46
CA ARG A 186 19.70 -26.51 25.23
C ARG A 186 20.01 -27.95 25.61
N GLU A 187 19.05 -28.65 26.20
CA GLU A 187 19.17 -30.08 26.53
C GLU A 187 19.39 -30.97 25.29
N ILE A 188 19.06 -30.46 24.10
CA ILE A 188 19.24 -31.13 22.82
C ILE A 188 20.26 -30.36 21.99
N GLU A 189 21.43 -30.95 21.80
CA GLU A 189 22.39 -30.50 20.80
C GLU A 189 21.98 -31.05 19.43
N PHE A 190 21.62 -30.14 18.51
CA PHE A 190 21.40 -30.51 17.12
C PHE A 190 22.75 -30.62 16.43
N VAL A 191 23.24 -31.85 16.27
CA VAL A 191 24.43 -32.12 15.47
C VAL A 191 24.02 -32.13 13.99
N ILE A 192 24.74 -31.38 13.17
CA ILE A 192 24.62 -31.50 11.71
C ILE A 192 25.38 -32.77 11.32
N GLU A 193 24.65 -33.84 11.05
CA GLU A 193 25.23 -35.05 10.47
C GLU A 193 25.72 -34.72 9.05
N VAL A 194 27.04 -34.81 8.85
CA VAL A 194 27.66 -34.72 7.54
C VAL A 194 28.02 -36.11 7.06
N GLU A 195 27.73 -36.39 5.79
CA GLU A 195 28.17 -37.63 5.15
C GLU A 195 29.71 -37.73 5.23
N PRO A 196 30.26 -38.92 5.54
CA PRO A 196 31.70 -39.15 5.50
C PRO A 196 32.31 -38.63 4.19
N ASP A 197 33.46 -37.98 4.25
CA ASP A 197 34.19 -37.38 3.11
C ASP A 197 33.55 -36.16 2.43
N THR A 198 32.49 -35.57 3.01
CA THR A 198 31.94 -34.29 2.52
C THR A 198 32.94 -33.15 2.68
N LYS A 199 33.40 -32.58 1.56
CA LYS A 199 34.30 -31.42 1.55
C LYS A 199 33.51 -30.12 1.80
N PRO A 200 34.05 -29.15 2.58
CA PRO A 200 33.44 -27.85 2.74
C PRO A 200 33.28 -27.12 1.40
N ILE A 201 32.17 -26.38 1.26
CA ILE A 201 31.94 -25.53 0.08
C ILE A 201 32.66 -24.20 0.31
N SER A 202 33.77 -24.00 -0.39
CA SER A 202 34.50 -22.72 -0.40
C SER A 202 33.90 -21.78 -1.44
N ILE A 203 33.04 -20.85 -1.00
CA ILE A 203 32.46 -19.79 -1.85
C ILE A 203 33.31 -18.52 -1.68
N PRO A 204 33.66 -17.80 -2.77
CA PRO A 204 34.38 -16.54 -2.64
C PRO A 204 33.59 -15.56 -1.76
N PRO A 205 34.26 -14.80 -0.86
CA PRO A 205 33.60 -13.81 -0.03
C PRO A 205 32.79 -12.82 -0.87
N CYS A 206 31.61 -12.42 -0.36
CA CYS A 206 30.83 -11.37 -0.99
C CYS A 206 31.68 -10.10 -1.12
N ARG A 207 31.64 -9.46 -2.29
CA ARG A 207 32.36 -8.19 -2.49
C ARG A 207 31.66 -7.10 -1.68
N MET A 208 32.38 -6.55 -0.71
CA MET A 208 31.95 -5.44 0.13
C MET A 208 32.81 -4.20 -0.19
N ALA A 209 32.22 -3.01 -0.11
CA ALA A 209 32.93 -1.75 -0.23
C ALA A 209 33.86 -1.54 1.01
N PRO A 210 34.90 -0.70 0.93
CA PRO A 210 35.81 -0.46 2.05
C PRO A 210 35.13 -0.02 3.35
N ALA A 211 34.06 0.78 3.26
CA ALA A 211 33.28 1.21 4.42
C ALA A 211 32.54 0.04 5.08
N GLU A 212 31.91 -0.83 4.29
CA GLU A 212 31.20 -2.02 4.77
C GLU A 212 32.17 -3.01 5.44
N LEU A 213 33.36 -3.19 4.86
CA LEU A 213 34.41 -4.05 5.45
C LEU A 213 34.92 -3.53 6.80
N ASN A 214 35.05 -2.21 6.96
CA ASN A 214 35.47 -1.61 8.21
C ASN A 214 34.39 -1.79 9.28
N GLU A 215 33.13 -1.52 8.94
CA GLU A 215 31.99 -1.73 9.84
C GLU A 215 31.88 -3.19 10.28
N LEU A 216 31.98 -4.13 9.33
CA LEU A 216 31.95 -5.56 9.64
C LEU A 216 33.06 -5.97 10.61
N LYS A 217 34.28 -5.44 10.45
CA LYS A 217 35.39 -5.72 11.37
C LYS A 217 35.11 -5.19 12.77
N THR A 218 34.57 -3.99 12.89
CA THR A 218 34.19 -3.40 14.18
C THR A 218 33.16 -4.29 14.89
N GLN A 219 32.09 -4.68 14.19
CA GLN A 219 31.05 -5.53 14.75
C GLN A 219 31.57 -6.91 15.17
N LEU A 220 32.44 -7.53 14.36
CA LEU A 220 33.06 -8.81 14.72
C LEU A 220 33.93 -8.69 15.97
N GLN A 221 34.69 -7.60 16.11
CA GLN A 221 35.51 -7.37 17.30
C GLN A 221 34.64 -7.18 18.54
N GLU A 222 33.58 -6.38 18.46
CA GLU A 222 32.63 -6.20 19.56
C GLU A 222 31.97 -7.52 19.98
N LEU A 223 31.58 -8.37 19.02
CA LEU A 223 31.00 -9.68 19.32
C LEU A 223 32.01 -10.64 19.95
N LEU A 224 33.29 -10.57 19.58
CA LEU A 224 34.38 -11.34 20.19
C LEU A 224 34.66 -10.86 21.62
N ASP A 225 34.75 -9.56 21.83
CA ASP A 225 35.02 -8.94 23.14
C ASP A 225 33.87 -9.22 24.12
N ASN A 226 32.63 -9.24 23.63
CA ASN A 226 31.44 -9.61 24.39
C ASN A 226 31.27 -11.12 24.58
N GLY A 227 32.09 -11.96 23.93
CA GLY A 227 32.05 -13.42 24.04
C GLY A 227 30.84 -14.08 23.38
N PHE A 228 30.13 -13.37 22.48
CA PHE A 228 29.00 -13.93 21.73
C PHE A 228 29.46 -14.85 20.59
N ILE A 229 30.65 -14.62 20.07
CA ILE A 229 31.29 -15.47 19.08
C ILE A 229 32.71 -15.84 19.52
N ARG A 230 33.26 -16.88 18.91
CA ARG A 230 34.64 -17.30 19.08
C ARG A 230 35.22 -17.75 17.74
N PRO A 231 36.54 -17.71 17.54
CA PRO A 231 37.17 -18.34 16.39
C PRO A 231 36.76 -19.81 16.30
N SER A 232 36.48 -20.26 15.08
CA SER A 232 36.15 -21.65 14.84
C SER A 232 37.35 -22.54 15.16
N HIS A 233 37.11 -23.67 15.82
CA HIS A 233 38.11 -24.74 16.01
C HIS A 233 38.04 -25.80 14.90
N SER A 234 37.22 -25.54 13.87
CA SER A 234 37.15 -26.37 12.68
C SER A 234 38.53 -26.45 12.01
N PRO A 235 38.97 -27.64 11.55
CA PRO A 235 40.17 -27.79 10.72
C PRO A 235 40.01 -27.19 9.31
N TRP A 236 38.80 -26.69 9.00
CA TRP A 236 38.40 -25.99 7.77
C TRP A 236 38.07 -24.53 8.05
#